data_AF-A0A2N3XXT9-F1
#
_entry.id   AF-A0A2N3XXT9-F1
#
_cell.length_a   1.000
_cell.length_b   1.000
_cell.length_c   1.000
_cell.angle_alpha   90.00
_cell.angle_beta   90.00
_cell.angle_gamma   90.00
#
_symmetry.space_group_name_H-M   'P 1'
#
loop_
_entity.id
_entity.type
_entity.pdbx_description
1 polymer ?
#
loop_
_entity_poly.entity_id
_entity_poly.type
_entity_poly.pdbx_seq_one_letter_code
_entity_poly.pdbx_strand_id
1 'polypeptide(L)' 'MFLNQCTEEDLDNRARRAEHHMNLALEARRWNLAQRYRFEMLAVAAECDRRDRKPDWQS' A
#
# COMPACT_ATOMS: atom_id res chain seq x y z
N MET A 1 -11.73 -0.73 4.94
CA MET A 1 -10.74 -0.26 5.93
C MET A 1 -9.99 0.92 5.32
N PHE A 2 -10.07 2.09 5.96
CA PHE A 2 -9.38 3.29 5.52
C PHE A 2 -7.91 3.25 5.95
N LEU A 3 -6.97 3.64 5.07
CA LEU A 3 -5.52 3.55 5.35
C LEU A 3 -5.09 4.43 6.53
N ASN A 4 -5.80 5.54 6.78
CA ASN A 4 -5.57 6.44 7.90
C ASN A 4 -5.89 5.83 9.29
N GLN A 5 -6.55 4.68 9.34
CA GLN A 5 -6.87 3.93 10.56
C GLN A 5 -6.01 2.67 10.72
N CYS A 6 -5.17 2.33 9.73
CA CYS A 6 -4.27 1.19 9.78
C CYS A 6 -3.09 1.47 10.72
N THR A 7 -2.63 0.46 11.46
CA THR A 7 -1.32 0.51 12.12
C THR A 7 -0.20 0.51 11.07
N GLU A 8 1.05 0.78 11.49
CA GLU A 8 2.20 0.64 10.59
C GLU A 8 2.35 -0.81 10.08
N GLU A 9 2.15 -1.78 10.96
CA GLU A 9 2.14 -3.21 10.61
C GLU A 9 1.03 -3.55 9.60
N ASP A 10 -0.16 -2.97 9.74
CA ASP A 10 -1.26 -3.15 8.79
C ASP A 10 -0.91 -2.61 7.41
N LEU A 11 -0.24 -1.45 7.34
CA LEU A 11 0.20 -0.84 6.09
C LEU A 11 1.27 -1.69 5.41
N ASP A 12 2.28 -2.14 6.16
CA ASP A 12 3.34 -3.02 5.66
C ASP A 12 2.78 -4.37 5.16
N ASN A 13 1.91 -5.01 5.94
CA ASN A 13 1.20 -6.23 5.54
C ASN A 13 0.38 -6.03 4.25
N ARG A 14 -0.22 -4.85 4.08
CA ARG A 14 -1.01 -4.53 2.90
C ARG A 14 -0.13 -4.28 1.67
N ALA A 15 1.01 -3.61 1.83
CA ALA A 15 2.00 -3.44 0.77
C ALA A 15 2.51 -4.80 0.28
N ARG A 16 2.93 -5.69 1.18
CA ARG A 16 3.38 -7.05 0.83
C ARG A 16 2.33 -7.86 0.07
N ARG A 17 1.07 -7.83 0.52
CA ARG A 17 -0.02 -8.53 -0.19
C ARG A 17 -0.26 -7.96 -1.58
N ALA A 18 -0.28 -6.63 -1.71
CA ALA A 18 -0.47 -5.97 -2.99
C ALA A 18 0.67 -6.31 -3.96
N GLU A 19 1.92 -6.29 -3.50
CA GLU A 19 3.09 -6.70 -4.28
C GLU A 19 2.98 -8.17 -4.74
N HIS A 20 2.68 -9.08 -3.82
CA HIS A 20 2.52 -10.50 -4.15
C HIS A 20 1.44 -10.71 -5.22
N HIS A 21 0.27 -10.10 -5.07
CA HIS A 21 -0.81 -10.22 -6.04
C HIS A 21 -0.52 -9.50 -7.37
N MET A 22 0.25 -8.42 -7.34
CA MET A 22 0.73 -7.75 -8.56
C MET A 22 1.61 -8.71 -9.37
N ASN A 23 2.56 -9.39 -8.73
CA ASN A 23 3.45 -10.34 -9.40
C ASN A 23 2.66 -11.49 -10.03
N LEU A 24 1.73 -12.10 -9.29
CA LEU A 24 0.83 -13.12 -9.84
C LEU A 24 0.00 -12.60 -11.03
N ALA A 25 -0.47 -11.36 -10.98
CA ALA A 25 -1.22 -10.74 -12.07
C ALA A 25 -0.33 -10.50 -13.31
N LEU A 26 0.93 -10.11 -13.12
CA LEU A 26 1.90 -9.93 -14.21
C LEU A 26 2.22 -11.28 -14.89
N GLU A 27 2.49 -12.32 -14.11
CA GLU A 27 2.72 -13.69 -14.61
C GLU A 27 1.52 -14.19 -15.44
N ALA A 28 0.30 -13.92 -14.97
CA ALA A 28 -0.94 -14.26 -15.66
C ALA A 28 -1.32 -13.30 -16.80
N ARG A 29 -0.49 -12.28 -17.12
CA ARG A 29 -0.75 -11.23 -18.12
C ARG A 29 -2.08 -10.48 -17.90
N ARG A 30 -2.52 -10.36 -16.64
CA ARG A 30 -3.72 -9.63 -16.22
C ARG A 30 -3.35 -8.19 -15.88
N TRP A 31 -3.13 -7.38 -16.91
CA TRP A 31 -2.61 -6.01 -16.78
C TRP A 31 -3.50 -5.08 -15.94
N ASN A 32 -4.82 -5.23 -16.03
CA ASN A 32 -5.77 -4.48 -15.23
C ASN A 32 -5.62 -4.75 -13.72
N LEU A 33 -5.41 -6.03 -13.34
CA LEU A 33 -5.17 -6.41 -11.96
C LEU A 33 -3.80 -5.93 -11.48
N ALA A 34 -2.76 -6.09 -12.29
CA ALA A 34 -1.42 -5.59 -11.96
C ALA A 34 -1.45 -4.06 -11.72
N GLN A 35 -2.17 -3.30 -12.56
CA GLN A 35 -2.33 -1.86 -12.39
C GLN A 35 -3.11 -1.52 -11.11
N ARG A 36 -4.15 -2.28 -10.77
CA ARG A 36 -4.90 -2.09 -9.53
C ARG A 36 -4.02 -2.27 -8.29
N TYR A 37 -3.22 -3.34 -8.24
CA TYR A 37 -2.33 -3.58 -7.11
C TYR A 37 -1.20 -2.55 -7.02
N ARG A 38 -0.70 -2.08 -8.16
CA ARG A 38 0.22 -0.94 -8.20
C ARG A 38 -0.38 0.31 -7.57
N PHE A 39 -1.64 0.63 -7.88
CA PHE A 39 -2.31 1.78 -7.24
C PHE A 39 -2.50 1.59 -5.74
N GLU A 40 -2.77 0.36 -5.29
CA GLU A 40 -2.86 0.06 -3.86
C GLU A 40 -1.50 0.28 -3.16
N MET A 41 -0.40 -0.17 -3.75
CA MET A 41 0.95 0.09 -3.21
C MET A 41 1.27 1.59 -3.16
N LEU A 42 0.91 2.36 -4.20
CA LEU A 42 1.10 3.81 -4.22
C LEU A 42 0.28 4.51 -3.14
N ALA A 43 -0.95 4.04 -2.87
CA ALA A 43 -1.78 4.60 -1.81
C ALA A 43 -1.20 4.30 -0.41
N VAL A 44 -0.64 3.10 -0.20
CA VAL A 44 0.06 2.76 1.05
C VAL A 44 1.31 3.63 1.22
N ALA A 45 2.14 3.76 0.19
CA ALA A 45 3.34 4.61 0.24
C ALA A 45 3.00 6.07 0.55
N ALA A 46 1.95 6.61 -0.08
CA ALA A 46 1.49 7.98 0.19
C ALA A 46 1.00 8.16 1.64
N GLU A 47 0.39 7.14 2.24
CA GLU A 47 -0.02 7.18 3.64
C GLU A 47 1.19 7.10 4.59
N CYS A 48 2.19 6.26 4.29
CA CYS A 48 3.45 6.22 5.05
C CYS A 48 4.15 7.58 5.00
N ASP A 49 4.34 8.14 3.80
CA ASP A 49 4.93 9.47 3.60
C ASP A 49 4.17 10.56 4.38
N ARG A 50 2.84 10.47 4.45
CA ARG A 50 2.00 11.40 5.20
C ARG A 50 2.26 11.33 6.71
N ARG A 51 2.56 10.14 7.24
CA ARG A 51 2.89 9.92 8.66
C ARG A 51 4.31 10.39 8.97
N ASP A 52 5.26 10.09 8.09
CA ASP A 52 6.65 10.52 8.24
C ASP A 52 6.78 12.06 8.26
N ARG A 53 5.92 12.75 7.50
CA ARG A 53 5.82 14.23 7.51
C ARG A 53 5.06 14.81 8.70
N LYS A 54 4.37 13.98 9.49
CA LYS A 54 3.69 14.35 10.74
C LYS A 54 4.32 13.59 11.93
N PRO A 55 5.61 13.83 12.24
CA PRO A 55 6.20 13.24 13.43
C PRO A 55 5.44 13.72 14.68
N ASP A 56 5.03 12.77 15.52
CA ASP A 56 4.10 12.88 16.66
C ASP A 56 4.52 13.83 17.81
N TRP A 57 5.47 14.75 17.62
CA TRP A 57 5.85 15.76 18.63
C TRP A 57 4.96 17.01 18.63
N GLN A 58 3.90 17.04 17.82
CA GLN A 58 2.85 18.07 17.86
C GLN A 58 1.51 17.44 18.28
N SER A 59 1.37 17.05 19.55
CA SER A 59 0.08 16.82 20.22
C SER A 59 0.24 17.00 21.72
#